data_AF-A0A5B9WAC9-F1
#
_entry.id   AF-A0A5B9WAC9-F1
#
_cell.length_a   1.000
_cell.length_b   1.000
_cell.length_c   1.000
_cell.angle_alpha   90.00
_cell.angle_beta   90.00
_cell.angle_gamma   90.00
#
_symmetry.space_group_name_H-M   'P 1'
#
loop_
_entity.id
_entity.type
_entity.pdbx_description
1 polymer ?
#
loop_
_entity_poly.entity_id
_entity_poly.type
_entity_poly.pdbx_seq_one_letter_code
_entity_poly.pdbx_strand_id
1 'polypeptide(L)' 'MPDASPVAFVTVVESPAAMQSQVLLLAESLRRWGGGLADAPITCVSPRFQFPLRQSTLRRFEHLNSTYAHTNIHGPHGW' A
#
# COMPACT_ATOMS: atom_id res chain seq x y z
N MET A 1 -13.63 -0.17 20.49
CA MET A 1 -12.87 -0.28 19.22
C MET A 1 -12.09 -1.56 19.31
N PRO A 2 -12.11 -2.47 18.32
CA PRO A 2 -11.18 -3.59 18.33
C PRO A 2 -9.77 -3.00 18.43
N ASP A 3 -8.98 -3.48 19.38
CA ASP A 3 -7.62 -2.97 19.61
C ASP A 3 -6.88 -2.96 18.28
N ALA A 4 -6.40 -1.78 17.89
CA ALA A 4 -5.59 -1.65 16.68
C ALA A 4 -4.43 -2.65 16.79
N SER A 5 -4.23 -3.46 15.75
CA SER A 5 -3.09 -4.37 15.70
C SER A 5 -1.82 -3.59 16.09
N PRO A 6 -0.99 -4.08 17.02
CA PRO A 6 0.21 -3.36 17.46
C PRO A 6 1.23 -3.18 16.34
N VAL A 7 0.99 -3.80 15.17
CA VAL A 7 1.85 -3.78 14.00
C VAL A 7 1.09 -3.16 12.83
N ALA A 8 1.77 -2.25 12.13
CA ALA A 8 1.33 -1.69 10.86
C ALA A 8 2.36 -1.99 9.76
N PHE A 9 1.88 -2.22 8.54
CA PHE A 9 2.71 -2.42 7.37
C PHE A 9 2.75 -1.16 6.51
N VAL A 10 3.93 -0.80 6.05
CA VAL A 10 4.14 0.30 5.10
C VAL A 10 4.98 -0.21 3.94
N THR A 11 4.56 0.10 2.71
CA THR A 11 5.28 -0.32 1.50
C THR A 11 5.20 0.75 0.42
N VAL A 12 6.17 0.73 -0.49
CA VAL A 12 6.23 1.64 -1.63
C VAL A 12 5.53 1.00 -2.83
N VAL A 13 4.76 1.81 -3.56
CA VAL A 13 4.13 1.45 -4.82
C VAL A 13 4.39 2.54 -5.87
N GLU A 14 4.82 2.13 -7.05
CA GLU A 14 5.11 3.01 -8.19
C GLU A 14 4.48 2.43 -9.47
N SER A 15 4.53 3.21 -10.53
CA SER A 15 3.74 2.97 -11.74
C SER A 15 4.07 1.73 -12.58
N PRO A 16 5.24 1.06 -12.51
CA PRO A 16 5.41 -0.21 -13.22
C PRO A 16 4.33 -1.22 -12.81
N ALA A 17 3.54 -1.71 -13.78
CA ALA A 17 2.38 -2.57 -13.51
C ALA A 17 2.76 -3.83 -12.71
N ALA A 18 3.96 -4.37 -12.95
CA ALA A 18 4.49 -5.50 -12.20
C ALA A 18 4.63 -5.21 -10.69
N MET A 19 5.08 -4.01 -10.31
CA MET A 19 5.22 -3.63 -8.91
C MET A 19 3.86 -3.41 -8.25
N GLN A 20 2.92 -2.78 -8.95
CA GLN A 20 1.54 -2.66 -8.46
C GLN A 20 0.94 -4.03 -8.14
N SER A 21 1.10 -5.01 -9.03
CA SER A 21 0.63 -6.39 -8.81
C SER A 21 1.29 -7.05 -7.60
N GLN A 22 2.60 -6.85 -7.38
CA GLN A 22 3.30 -7.40 -6.22
C GLN A 22 2.80 -6.80 -4.90
N VAL A 23 2.55 -5.48 -4.86
CA VAL A 23 2.01 -4.82 -3.67
C VAL A 23 0.58 -5.29 -3.38
N LEU A 24 -0.23 -5.52 -4.41
CA LEU A 24 -1.56 -6.11 -4.25
C LEU A 24 -1.49 -7.54 -3.71
N LEU A 25 -0.58 -8.37 -4.23
CA LEU A 25 -0.36 -9.73 -3.72
C LEU A 25 0.11 -9.73 -2.27
N LEU A 26 0.96 -8.77 -1.87
CA LEU A 26 1.37 -8.60 -0.48
C LEU A 26 0.15 -8.30 0.40
N ALA A 27 -0.68 -7.33 0.02
CA ALA A 27 -1.87 -6.99 0.80
C ALA A 27 -2.87 -8.15 0.86
N GLU A 28 -3.14 -8.80 -0.27
CA GLU A 28 -4.04 -9.96 -0.34
C GLU A 28 -3.53 -11.13 0.50
N SER A 29 -2.22 -11.39 0.49
CA SER A 29 -1.65 -12.47 1.28
C SER A 29 -1.74 -12.21 2.78
N LEU A 30 -1.55 -10.96 3.23
CA LEU A 30 -1.78 -10.58 4.62
C LEU A 30 -3.25 -10.75 5.01
N ARG A 31 -4.19 -10.28 4.19
CA ARG A 31 -5.63 -10.45 4.48
C ARG A 31 -6.05 -11.92 4.56
N ARG A 32 -5.46 -12.78 3.73
CA ARG A 32 -5.85 -14.19 3.65
C ARG A 32 -5.12 -15.12 4.62
N TRP A 33 -3.84 -14.86 4.87
CA TRP A 33 -2.96 -15.77 5.62
C TRP A 33 -2.20 -15.09 6.77
N GLY A 34 -2.45 -13.82 7.06
CA GLY A 34 -1.76 -13.05 8.10
C GLY A 34 -2.10 -13.43 9.55
N GLY A 35 -3.07 -14.33 9.77
CA GLY A 35 -3.49 -14.74 11.12
C GLY A 35 -3.93 -13.54 11.96
N GLY A 36 -3.32 -13.34 13.14
CA GLY A 36 -3.59 -12.17 14.00
C GLY A 36 -3.19 -10.81 13.41
N LEU A 37 -2.49 -10.80 12.25
CA LEU A 37 -2.14 -9.60 11.51
C LEU A 37 -3.04 -9.38 10.29
N ALA A 38 -4.05 -10.22 10.06
CA ALA A 38 -4.94 -10.11 8.91
C ALA A 38 -5.67 -8.77 8.83
N ASP A 39 -5.92 -8.13 9.99
CA ASP A 39 -6.56 -6.82 10.12
C ASP A 39 -5.57 -5.68 10.39
N ALA A 40 -4.26 -5.93 10.31
CA ALA A 40 -3.24 -4.89 10.50
C ALA A 40 -3.42 -3.76 9.47
N PRO A 41 -3.16 -2.49 9.85
CA PRO A 41 -3.14 -1.39 8.90
C PRO A 41 -2.06 -1.59 7.84
N ILE A 42 -2.39 -1.32 6.57
CA ILE A 42 -1.43 -1.38 5.44
C ILE A 42 -1.46 -0.03 4.74
N THR A 43 -0.32 0.64 4.65
CA THR A 43 -0.16 1.90 3.90
C THR A 43 0.75 1.69 2.69
N CYS A 44 0.21 1.96 1.50
CA CYS A 44 0.91 1.93 0.22
C CYS A 44 1.27 3.35 -0.18
N VAL A 45 2.56 3.69 -0.17
CA VAL A 45 3.06 5.04 -0.46
C VAL A 45 3.56 5.11 -1.89
N SER A 46 3.10 6.11 -2.66
CA SER A 46 3.74 6.47 -3.92
C SER A 46 4.48 7.80 -3.79
N PRO A 47 5.83 7.77 -3.74
CA PRO A 47 6.63 8.96 -3.44
C PRO A 47 6.86 9.88 -4.65
N ARG A 48 6.63 9.38 -5.87
CA ARG A 48 6.89 10.09 -7.12
C ARG A 48 5.58 10.46 -7.83
N PHE A 49 5.39 11.75 -8.10
CA PHE A 49 4.15 12.28 -8.72
C PHE A 49 4.04 12.02 -10.23
N GLN A 50 5.09 11.53 -10.86
CA GLN A 50 5.22 11.58 -12.31
C GLN A 50 4.29 10.61 -13.04
N PHE A 51 3.95 9.47 -12.42
CA PHE A 51 3.14 8.45 -13.06
C PHE A 51 2.07 7.90 -12.11
N PRO A 52 0.78 8.17 -12.35
CA PRO A 52 -0.28 7.66 -11.50
C PRO A 52 -0.33 6.13 -11.55
N LEU A 53 -0.84 5.53 -10.47
CA LEU A 53 -1.18 4.11 -10.47
C LEU A 53 -2.39 3.85 -11.34
N ARG A 54 -2.57 2.59 -11.76
CA ARG A 54 -3.77 2.19 -12.50
C ARG A 54 -4.99 2.33 -11.58
N GLN A 55 -6.10 2.82 -12.12
CA GLN A 55 -7.35 2.94 -11.38
C GLN A 55 -7.81 1.59 -10.80
N SER A 56 -7.55 0.49 -11.51
CA SER A 56 -7.81 -0.87 -11.03
C SER A 56 -7.04 -1.18 -9.74
N THR A 57 -5.81 -0.71 -9.61
CA THR A 57 -4.96 -0.90 -8.42
C THR A 57 -5.53 -0.11 -7.24
N LEU A 58 -5.93 1.14 -7.46
CA LEU A 58 -6.55 1.97 -6.42
C LEU A 58 -7.82 1.34 -5.84
N ARG A 59 -8.72 0.87 -6.73
CA ARG A 59 -9.94 0.15 -6.31
C ARG A 59 -9.61 -1.13 -5.53
N ARG A 60 -8.52 -1.80 -5.88
CA ARG A 60 -8.11 -3.02 -5.21
C ARG A 60 -7.50 -2.75 -3.83
N PHE A 61 -6.77 -1.65 -3.66
CA PHE A 61 -6.34 -1.19 -2.33
C PHE A 61 -7.53 -0.88 -1.42
N GLU A 62 -8.53 -0.16 -1.94
CA GLU A 62 -9.77 0.11 -1.20
C GLU A 62 -10.47 -1.19 -0.77
N HIS A 63 -10.64 -2.15 -1.69
CA HIS A 63 -11.24 -3.45 -1.39
C HIS A 63 -10.44 -4.28 -0.36
N LEU A 64 -9.12 -4.07 -0.28
CA LEU A 64 -8.23 -4.76 0.68
C LEU A 64 -8.06 -3.98 1.99
N ASN A 65 -8.82 -2.91 2.22
CA ASN A 65 -8.66 -2.01 3.37
C ASN A 65 -7.21 -1.49 3.50
N SER A 66 -6.54 -1.24 2.37
CA SER A 66 -5.20 -0.66 2.33
C SER A 66 -5.29 0.83 2.03
N THR A 67 -4.59 1.64 2.81
CA THR A 67 -4.50 3.09 2.60
C THR A 67 -3.51 3.40 1.49
N TYR A 68 -3.94 4.12 0.46
CA TYR A 68 -3.04 4.66 -0.55
C TYR A 68 -2.66 6.10 -0.21
N ALA A 69 -1.37 6.34 0.06
CA ALA A 69 -0.83 7.66 0.33
C ALA A 69 -0.01 8.14 -0.87
N HIS A 70 -0.49 9.19 -1.53
CA HIS A 70 0.23 9.87 -2.59
C HIS A 70 0.84 11.14 -2.01
N THR A 71 2.14 11.12 -1.70
CA THR A 71 2.81 12.20 -0.96
C THR A 71 4.07 12.67 -1.66
N ASN A 72 4.23 14.00 -1.78
CA ASN A 72 5.34 14.59 -2.51
C ASN A 72 6.53 14.73 -1.59
N ILE A 73 7.41 13.74 -1.59
CA ILE A 73 8.62 13.75 -0.77
C ILE A 73 9.70 14.53 -1.54
N HIS A 74 9.50 15.82 -1.73
CA HIS A 74 10.59 16.72 -2.14
C HIS A 74 11.46 17.00 -0.90
N GLY A 75 12.49 16.19 -0.70
CA GLY A 75 13.57 16.46 0.25
C GLY A 75 14.79 17.08 -0.46
N PRO A 76 15.67 17.80 0.26
CA PRO A 76 16.92 18.35 -0.29
C PRO A 76 17.91 17.28 -0.81
N HIS A 77 17.60 16.00 -0.59
CA HIS A 77 18.36 14.84 -1.06
C HIS A 77 17.55 13.93 -1.99
N GLY A 78 16.41 14.40 -2.53
CA GLY A 78 15.67 13.67 -3.56
C GLY A 78 16.43 13.71 -4.88
N TRP A 79 16.77 12.53 -5.41
CA TRP A 79 17.35 12.37 -6.76
C TRP A 79 16.33 12.72 -7.84
#